data_AF-A0A6P6XF39-F1
#
_entry.id   AF-A0A6P6XF39-F1
#
_cell.length_a   1.000
_cell.length_b   1.000
_cell.length_c   1.000
_cell.angle_alpha   90.00
_cell.angle_beta   90.00
_cell.angle_gamma   90.00
#
_symmetry.space_group_name_H-M   'P 1'
#
loop_
_entity.id
_entity.type
_entity.pdbx_description
1 polymer ?
#
loop_
_entity_poly.entity_id
_entity_poly.type
_entity_poly.pdbx_seq_one_letter_code
_entity_poly.pdbx_strand_id
1 'polypeptide(L)'
;MAGLTWLPFLASSLLMMVSLFQSSQAAGVAVYWGQNGDEGSLADTCASGNYQFVNLAFLTTFGGGNTPVLNLAGHCNPGAGTCTSLSVEINDCQNQNIKVLLSLGGAVGNQSLTSADDARQVANYLWNNFLGGQSRSRPLGHAVLDGIDFSIESGTGLYWDNLARALSGFSSQKKVYLSAAPQCPFPDADLSTAISTGLFDYVWIQFYNNGQCQYSTNADNLIAAWNQWTSVHSNQIFLGVPAAPAAADGGYIPPDALISQVLPSIKSSHKYAGVMIWNKYFDSGYSSAIKEQVAASSPSIAPGSGSPSSPAGPHSGRKKSKNLRVKLYVVGAAIATSLAALALLFWCCKLRKRKGNHRNFMGSEMPELDDNEDDESLFFSFTSIEIATDHFSEENKLGQGGFGPVYKGKLVNGLEIAVKRLNRMSGHGIEQFKNEVKVISKLQHRNLVRLLGSCLEKEERLLVYEYLPNNSLDSVLFDAAKRNILDWKRRLKIIEGVAQGLLYLHKYSRLKIIHRDLKTSNVLLDADLNPKISDFGTARIFGENEMRGSTMNIVGT
;
A
#
# COMPACT_ATOMS: atom_id res chain seq x y z
N MET A 1 -50.11 39.02 25.02
CA MET A 1 -48.67 39.36 25.00
C MET A 1 -48.01 38.36 24.06
N ALA A 2 -47.95 38.69 22.77
CA ALA A 2 -46.77 39.22 22.07
C ALA A 2 -45.67 38.14 22.00
N GLY A 3 -45.56 37.39 20.88
CA GLY A 3 -44.67 37.69 19.74
C GLY A 3 -43.44 36.78 19.86
N LEU A 4 -42.84 36.15 18.85
CA LEU A 4 -42.72 36.42 17.43
C LEU A 4 -42.29 35.10 16.73
N THR A 5 -42.64 34.99 15.44
CA THR A 5 -42.23 33.97 14.46
C THR A 5 -40.80 34.22 13.93
N TRP A 6 -40.41 33.55 12.82
CA TRP A 6 -39.16 33.61 12.01
C TRP A 6 -38.10 32.58 12.43
N LEU A 7 -37.53 31.66 11.62
CA LEU A 7 -37.62 31.24 10.22
C LEU A 7 -36.84 29.90 10.11
N PRO A 8 -37.22 28.93 9.25
CA PRO A 8 -36.47 27.69 9.02
C PRO A 8 -35.68 27.77 7.70
N PHE A 9 -34.39 28.09 7.70
CA PHE A 9 -33.51 27.95 6.53
C PHE A 9 -32.06 28.06 6.98
N LEU A 10 -31.36 26.94 7.22
CA LEU A 10 -29.88 26.82 7.22
C LEU A 10 -29.43 25.35 7.46
N ALA A 11 -30.11 24.37 6.85
CA ALA A 11 -29.69 22.96 6.93
C ALA A 11 -29.72 22.25 5.58
N SER A 12 -29.38 22.99 4.51
CA SER A 12 -29.34 22.45 3.13
C SER A 12 -28.10 22.91 2.34
N SER A 13 -27.00 23.33 2.99
CA SER A 13 -25.80 23.79 2.29
C SER A 13 -24.48 23.21 2.83
N LEU A 14 -24.52 22.10 3.58
CA LEU A 14 -23.31 21.38 4.00
C LEU A 14 -23.40 19.88 3.68
N LEU A 15 -23.92 19.55 2.49
CA LEU A 15 -23.98 18.18 1.97
C LEU A 15 -23.59 18.12 0.47
N MET A 16 -22.70 19.01 0.06
CA MET A 16 -21.96 18.94 -1.20
C MET A 16 -20.54 19.47 -0.97
N MET A 17 -19.70 18.72 -0.27
CA MET A 17 -18.23 18.73 -0.41
C MET A 17 -17.67 17.44 0.21
N VAL A 18 -18.14 16.30 -0.28
CA VAL A 18 -17.28 15.10 -0.34
C VAL A 18 -16.91 14.94 -1.81
N SER A 19 -16.17 15.93 -2.31
CA SER A 19 -15.38 15.77 -3.52
C SER A 19 -14.24 14.82 -3.20
N LEU A 20 -14.35 13.60 -3.73
CA LEU A 20 -13.26 12.72 -4.16
C LEU A 20 -11.86 13.23 -3.77
N PHE A 21 -11.33 12.80 -2.63
CA PHE A 21 -9.88 12.71 -2.48
C PHE A 21 -9.40 11.47 -3.23
N GLN A 22 -9.39 11.53 -4.55
CA GLN A 22 -8.40 10.76 -5.30
C GLN A 22 -7.05 11.36 -4.90
N SER A 23 -6.21 10.58 -4.22
CA SER A 23 -4.81 10.94 -4.03
C SER A 23 -4.18 11.09 -5.41
N SER A 24 -4.10 12.31 -5.93
CA SER A 24 -3.29 12.61 -7.10
C SER A 24 -1.84 12.31 -6.70
N GLN A 25 -1.29 11.18 -7.16
CA GLN A 25 0.16 11.01 -7.18
C GLN A 25 0.70 12.10 -8.10
N ALA A 26 1.62 12.92 -7.57
CA ALA A 26 2.26 13.95 -8.37
C ALA A 26 3.05 13.30 -9.51
N ALA A 27 2.96 13.88 -10.71
CA ALA A 27 3.64 13.33 -11.88
C ALA A 27 5.16 13.18 -11.62
N GLY A 28 5.74 12.08 -12.11
CA GLY A 28 7.08 11.66 -11.73
C GLY A 28 7.97 11.19 -12.88
N VAL A 29 9.21 10.86 -12.54
CA VAL A 29 10.15 10.23 -13.49
C VAL A 29 10.36 8.77 -13.10
N ALA A 30 10.21 7.86 -14.05
CA ALA A 30 10.58 6.45 -13.94
C ALA A 30 11.87 6.20 -14.73
N VAL A 31 12.74 5.30 -14.26
CA VAL A 31 14.02 4.99 -14.94
C VAL A 31 14.30 3.49 -14.95
N TYR A 32 14.90 3.01 -16.04
CA TYR A 32 15.48 1.66 -16.10
C TYR A 32 16.93 1.66 -15.61
N TRP A 33 17.28 0.68 -14.76
CA TRP A 33 18.61 0.48 -14.18
C TRP A 33 19.00 -0.99 -14.25
N GLY A 34 20.28 -1.30 -14.46
CA GLY A 34 20.84 -2.65 -14.35
C GLY A 34 21.48 -3.17 -15.63
N GLN A 35 21.52 -2.41 -16.72
CA GLN A 35 22.03 -2.88 -18.02
C GLN A 35 23.41 -2.32 -18.39
N ASN A 36 24.04 -1.54 -17.51
CA ASN A 36 25.43 -1.15 -17.68
C ASN A 36 26.13 -1.01 -16.31
N GLY A 37 27.23 -1.75 -16.09
CA GLY A 37 27.97 -1.74 -14.81
C GLY A 37 28.55 -0.38 -14.43
N ASP A 38 28.69 0.54 -15.39
CA ASP A 38 29.22 1.89 -15.16
C ASP A 38 28.12 2.94 -14.92
N GLU A 39 26.86 2.53 -14.76
CA GLU A 39 25.74 3.47 -14.55
C GLU A 39 25.53 3.95 -13.10
N GLY A 40 26.42 3.52 -12.21
CA GLY A 40 26.38 3.78 -10.77
C GLY A 40 25.53 2.77 -10.00
N SER A 41 25.65 2.79 -8.68
CA SER A 41 24.89 1.89 -7.80
C SER A 41 23.38 2.19 -7.83
N LEU A 42 22.57 1.25 -7.35
CA LEU A 42 21.14 1.47 -7.19
C LEU A 42 20.88 2.52 -6.10
N ALA A 43 21.66 2.47 -5.01
CA ALA A 43 21.60 3.48 -3.95
C ALA A 43 21.87 4.90 -4.46
N ASP A 44 22.94 5.11 -5.26
CA ASP A 44 23.26 6.42 -5.84
C ASP A 44 22.17 6.89 -6.81
N THR A 45 21.62 5.96 -7.59
CA THR A 45 20.51 6.23 -8.51
C THR A 45 19.30 6.77 -7.74
N CYS A 46 18.93 6.14 -6.63
CA CYS A 46 17.83 6.57 -5.77
C CYS A 46 18.14 7.87 -5.02
N ALA A 47 19.36 8.04 -4.51
CA ALA A 47 19.81 9.22 -3.78
C ALA A 47 19.90 10.50 -4.65
N SER A 48 19.89 10.37 -5.99
CA SER A 48 19.79 11.52 -6.90
C SER A 48 18.54 12.37 -6.66
N GLY A 49 17.49 11.77 -6.08
CA GLY A 49 16.18 12.39 -5.88
C GLY A 49 15.40 12.61 -7.18
N ASN A 50 15.90 12.18 -8.34
CA ASN A 50 15.27 12.45 -9.64
C ASN A 50 14.11 11.51 -9.98
N TYR A 51 14.08 10.32 -9.40
CA TYR A 51 13.18 9.26 -9.82
C TYR A 51 12.16 8.91 -8.73
N GLN A 52 10.94 8.59 -9.14
CA GLN A 52 9.89 8.01 -8.29
C GLN A 52 9.76 6.49 -8.49
N PHE A 53 10.25 5.98 -9.62
CA PHE A 53 10.22 4.57 -9.97
C PHE A 53 11.57 4.14 -10.53
N VAL A 54 12.06 2.97 -10.11
CA VAL A 54 13.23 2.32 -10.69
C VAL A 54 12.85 0.92 -11.14
N ASN A 55 13.06 0.63 -12.42
CA ASN A 55 12.85 -0.68 -13.03
C ASN A 55 14.18 -1.41 -13.12
N LEU A 56 14.32 -2.48 -12.34
CA LEU A 56 15.48 -3.37 -12.37
C LEU A 56 15.39 -4.23 -13.63
N ALA A 57 16.22 -3.90 -14.61
CA ALA A 57 16.27 -4.55 -15.92
C ALA A 57 17.46 -5.53 -15.97
N PHE A 58 17.29 -6.81 -16.28
CA PHE A 58 16.04 -7.53 -16.60
C PHE A 58 16.06 -8.99 -16.13
N LEU A 59 14.87 -9.57 -15.93
CA LEU A 59 14.69 -11.02 -16.01
C LEU A 59 14.53 -11.42 -17.49
N THR A 60 15.61 -11.85 -18.12
CA THR A 60 15.73 -12.05 -19.58
C THR A 60 15.27 -13.42 -20.07
N THR A 61 15.18 -14.40 -19.18
CA THR A 61 14.75 -15.77 -19.54
C THR A 61 13.75 -16.23 -18.51
N PHE A 62 12.60 -16.76 -18.95
CA PHE A 62 11.58 -17.38 -18.11
C PHE A 62 10.48 -18.02 -18.98
N GLY A 63 9.71 -18.92 -18.37
CA GLY A 63 8.59 -19.61 -19.02
C GLY A 63 9.06 -20.62 -20.09
N GLY A 64 8.12 -21.38 -20.67
CA GLY A 64 8.43 -22.47 -21.61
C GLY A 64 9.27 -23.59 -21.00
N GLY A 65 9.22 -23.76 -19.68
CA GLY A 65 10.05 -24.72 -18.93
C GLY A 65 11.50 -24.25 -18.68
N ASN A 66 11.87 -23.04 -19.10
CA ASN A 66 13.20 -22.51 -18.84
C ASN A 66 13.39 -22.14 -17.37
N THR A 67 14.62 -22.33 -16.86
CA THR A 67 15.02 -21.78 -15.55
C THR A 67 15.16 -20.27 -15.67
N PRO A 68 14.51 -19.46 -14.82
CA PRO A 68 14.56 -18.03 -14.99
C PRO A 68 15.95 -17.43 -14.76
N VAL A 69 16.35 -16.47 -15.61
CA VAL A 69 17.67 -15.83 -15.56
C VAL A 69 17.51 -14.32 -15.38
N LEU A 70 18.08 -13.81 -14.29
CA LEU A 70 18.26 -12.38 -14.05
C LEU A 70 19.60 -11.95 -14.67
N ASN A 71 19.61 -10.81 -15.37
CA ASN A 71 20.80 -10.21 -15.93
C ASN A 71 20.88 -8.75 -15.47
N LEU A 72 21.91 -8.41 -14.70
CA LEU A 72 22.22 -7.04 -14.25
C LEU A 72 23.58 -6.58 -14.80
N ALA A 73 23.91 -6.99 -16.02
CA ALA A 73 25.14 -6.68 -16.73
C ALA A 73 26.39 -6.85 -15.84
N GLY A 74 27.17 -5.79 -15.65
CA GLY A 74 28.41 -5.79 -14.86
C GLY A 74 28.22 -5.54 -13.36
N HIS A 75 27.00 -5.31 -12.87
CA HIS A 75 26.77 -4.93 -11.46
C HIS A 75 27.06 -6.07 -10.50
N CYS A 76 26.57 -7.26 -10.81
CA CYS A 76 26.73 -8.45 -9.98
C CYS A 76 26.35 -9.71 -10.77
N ASN A 77 26.69 -10.88 -10.24
CA ASN A 77 26.34 -12.19 -10.80
C ASN A 77 25.27 -12.89 -9.95
N PRO A 78 24.02 -13.04 -10.44
CA PRO A 78 22.94 -13.72 -9.71
C PRO A 78 23.20 -15.21 -9.50
N GLY A 79 23.80 -15.90 -10.48
CA GLY A 79 24.13 -17.32 -10.39
C GLY A 79 25.20 -17.62 -9.32
N ALA A 80 26.05 -16.64 -9.02
CA ALA A 80 27.02 -16.70 -7.92
C ALA A 80 26.47 -16.17 -6.58
N GLY A 81 25.20 -15.73 -6.52
CA GLY A 81 24.60 -15.16 -5.30
C GLY A 81 25.11 -13.78 -4.91
N THR A 82 25.97 -13.16 -5.72
CA THR A 82 26.60 -11.86 -5.42
C THR A 82 25.64 -10.67 -5.54
N CYS A 83 24.48 -10.86 -6.18
CA CYS A 83 23.43 -9.83 -6.27
C CYS A 83 22.58 -9.70 -5.01
N THR A 84 22.77 -10.56 -4.00
CA THR A 84 21.96 -10.51 -2.77
C THR A 84 22.19 -9.25 -1.92
N SER A 85 23.34 -8.58 -2.10
CA SER A 85 23.64 -7.30 -1.46
C SER A 85 22.72 -6.16 -1.91
N LEU A 86 22.15 -6.24 -3.13
CA LEU A 86 21.19 -5.26 -3.64
C LEU A 86 19.94 -5.15 -2.76
N SER A 87 19.67 -6.15 -1.91
CA SER A 87 18.59 -6.08 -0.93
C SER A 87 18.65 -4.84 -0.06
N VAL A 88 19.85 -4.36 0.31
CA VAL A 88 20.00 -3.15 1.14
C VAL A 88 19.64 -1.91 0.31
N GLU A 89 20.20 -1.80 -0.89
CA GLU A 89 19.97 -0.65 -1.77
C GLU A 89 18.50 -0.53 -2.23
N ILE A 90 17.83 -1.65 -2.48
CA ILE A 90 16.39 -1.68 -2.76
C ILE A 90 15.59 -1.10 -1.59
N ASN A 91 15.92 -1.51 -0.35
CA ASN A 91 15.25 -0.99 0.83
C ASN A 91 15.55 0.52 1.02
N ASP A 92 16.77 0.97 0.70
CA ASP A 92 17.14 2.39 0.76
C ASP A 92 16.34 3.24 -0.24
N CYS A 93 16.09 2.73 -1.45
CA CYS A 93 15.17 3.35 -2.40
C CYS A 93 13.75 3.42 -1.85
N GLN A 94 13.24 2.31 -1.32
CA GLN A 94 11.87 2.24 -0.78
C GLN A 94 11.66 3.15 0.43
N ASN A 95 12.68 3.31 1.28
CA ASN A 95 12.68 4.25 2.40
C ASN A 95 12.61 5.71 1.95
N GLN A 96 13.03 6.01 0.72
CA GLN A 96 12.89 7.30 0.05
C GLN A 96 11.57 7.43 -0.73
N ASN A 97 10.63 6.49 -0.53
CA ASN A 97 9.35 6.42 -1.23
C ASN A 97 9.49 6.23 -2.76
N ILE A 98 10.59 5.64 -3.20
CA ILE A 98 10.83 5.25 -4.59
C ILE A 98 10.36 3.81 -4.76
N LYS A 99 9.51 3.54 -5.76
CA LYS A 99 9.07 2.18 -6.05
C LYS A 99 10.12 1.46 -6.88
N VAL A 100 10.46 0.24 -6.48
CA VAL A 100 11.42 -0.60 -7.20
C VAL A 100 10.70 -1.82 -7.78
N LEU A 101 10.68 -1.93 -9.11
CA LEU A 101 10.01 -3.00 -9.84
C LEU A 101 11.05 -3.90 -10.53
N LEU A 102 10.77 -5.19 -10.65
CA LEU A 102 11.54 -6.07 -11.54
C LEU A 102 10.95 -6.01 -12.94
N SER A 103 11.78 -5.71 -13.94
CA SER A 103 11.35 -5.74 -15.34
C SER A 103 11.60 -7.10 -16.00
N LEU A 104 10.55 -7.63 -16.62
CA LEU A 104 10.55 -8.86 -17.41
C LEU A 104 10.86 -8.54 -18.87
N GLY A 105 11.71 -9.36 -19.50
CA GLY A 105 11.98 -9.29 -20.93
C GLY A 105 13.19 -8.44 -21.27
N GLY A 106 12.97 -7.36 -22.02
CA GLY A 106 13.99 -6.61 -22.74
C GLY A 106 14.25 -7.14 -24.15
N ALA A 107 15.07 -6.42 -24.92
CA ALA A 107 15.36 -6.72 -26.32
C ALA A 107 16.12 -8.05 -26.55
N VAL A 108 16.81 -8.56 -25.53
CA VAL A 108 17.67 -9.76 -25.61
C VAL A 108 17.27 -10.74 -24.51
N GLY A 109 16.83 -11.94 -24.90
CA GLY A 109 16.32 -12.92 -23.95
C GLY A 109 15.67 -14.14 -24.59
N ASN A 110 15.19 -15.05 -23.75
CA ASN A 110 14.35 -16.17 -24.13
C ASN A 110 13.12 -16.21 -23.21
N GLN A 111 12.23 -15.25 -23.42
CA GLN A 111 10.94 -15.13 -22.75
C GLN A 111 9.86 -15.80 -23.59
N SER A 112 9.13 -16.73 -23.01
CA SER A 112 7.99 -17.36 -23.68
C SER A 112 6.99 -17.86 -22.65
N LEU A 113 5.71 -17.58 -22.86
CA LEU A 113 4.63 -18.24 -22.13
C LEU A 113 3.94 -19.19 -23.08
N THR A 114 3.92 -20.48 -22.72
CA THR A 114 3.40 -21.55 -23.58
C THR A 114 1.96 -21.93 -23.26
N SER A 115 1.47 -21.53 -22.08
CA SER A 115 0.10 -21.78 -21.63
C SER A 115 -0.28 -20.87 -20.46
N ALA A 116 -1.57 -20.83 -20.11
CA ALA A 116 -2.02 -20.16 -18.89
C ALA A 116 -1.45 -20.80 -17.60
N ASP A 117 -1.14 -22.11 -17.61
CA ASP A 117 -0.47 -22.78 -16.49
C ASP A 117 1.00 -22.37 -16.36
N ASP A 118 1.69 -22.21 -17.49
CA ASP A 118 3.05 -21.69 -17.54
C ASP A 118 3.10 -20.25 -17.00
N ALA A 119 2.15 -19.40 -17.42
CA ALA A 119 1.98 -18.05 -16.85
C ALA A 119 1.78 -18.05 -15.33
N ARG A 120 0.98 -18.98 -14.79
CA ARG A 120 0.80 -19.13 -13.34
C ARG A 120 2.06 -19.62 -12.63
N GLN A 121 2.82 -20.53 -13.25
CA GLN A 121 4.10 -21.00 -12.70
C GLN A 121 5.14 -19.88 -12.64
N VAL A 122 5.24 -19.08 -13.71
CA VAL A 122 6.08 -17.87 -13.73
C VAL A 122 5.62 -16.88 -12.65
N ALA A 123 4.31 -16.64 -12.51
CA ALA A 123 3.78 -15.77 -11.45
C ALA A 123 4.19 -16.24 -10.04
N ASN A 124 4.08 -17.54 -9.77
CA ASN A 124 4.50 -18.14 -8.49
C ASN A 124 6.02 -17.99 -8.28
N TYR A 125 6.82 -18.18 -9.32
CA TYR A 125 8.27 -17.97 -9.25
C TYR A 125 8.60 -16.52 -8.88
N LEU A 126 7.99 -15.55 -9.57
CA LEU A 126 8.17 -14.13 -9.31
C LEU A 126 7.74 -13.76 -7.88
N TRP A 127 6.58 -14.29 -7.46
CA TRP A 127 6.07 -14.11 -6.10
C TRP A 127 7.08 -14.55 -5.05
N ASN A 128 7.61 -15.77 -5.19
CA ASN A 128 8.50 -16.38 -4.20
C ASN A 128 9.94 -15.85 -4.21
N ASN A 129 10.44 -15.39 -5.37
CA ASN A 129 11.84 -14.99 -5.51
C ASN A 129 12.08 -13.49 -5.47
N PHE A 130 11.07 -12.66 -5.76
CA PHE A 130 11.21 -11.21 -5.87
C PHE A 130 10.15 -10.41 -5.11
N LEU A 131 8.95 -10.95 -4.96
CA LEU A 131 7.85 -10.31 -4.21
C LEU A 131 7.70 -10.93 -2.82
N GLY A 132 6.48 -10.97 -2.28
CA GLY A 132 6.19 -11.29 -0.88
C GLY A 132 6.19 -12.77 -0.51
N GLY A 133 6.48 -13.67 -1.44
CA GLY A 133 6.60 -15.10 -1.18
C GLY A 133 7.96 -15.48 -0.60
N GLN A 134 8.20 -16.78 -0.45
CA GLN A 134 9.42 -17.32 0.15
C GLN A 134 10.17 -18.23 -0.82
N SER A 135 11.49 -18.04 -0.88
CA SER A 135 12.44 -18.88 -1.60
C SER A 135 13.74 -18.94 -0.82
N ARG A 136 14.42 -20.09 -0.84
CA ARG A 136 15.73 -20.26 -0.19
C ARG A 136 16.86 -19.53 -0.92
N SER A 137 16.64 -19.15 -2.17
CA SER A 137 17.66 -18.59 -3.07
C SER A 137 17.10 -17.42 -3.86
N ARG A 138 16.72 -16.35 -3.16
CA ARG A 138 16.22 -15.12 -3.79
C ARG A 138 17.37 -14.37 -4.49
N PRO A 139 17.30 -14.10 -5.81
CA PRO A 139 18.44 -13.54 -6.56
C PRO A 139 18.93 -12.18 -6.06
N LEU A 140 18.02 -11.34 -5.58
CA LEU A 140 18.30 -9.98 -5.07
C LEU A 140 18.35 -9.91 -3.54
N GLY A 141 18.39 -11.07 -2.87
CA GLY A 141 18.34 -11.15 -1.41
C GLY A 141 16.92 -11.02 -0.85
N HIS A 142 16.81 -10.53 0.38
CA HIS A 142 15.56 -10.58 1.16
C HIS A 142 14.58 -9.44 0.87
N ALA A 143 14.99 -8.41 0.14
CA ALA A 143 14.12 -7.30 -0.22
C ALA A 143 12.90 -7.79 -1.01
N VAL A 144 11.78 -7.11 -0.77
CA VAL A 144 10.51 -7.38 -1.43
C VAL A 144 10.23 -6.22 -2.36
N LEU A 145 10.35 -6.47 -3.67
CA LEU A 145 10.05 -5.46 -4.69
C LEU A 145 8.59 -5.01 -4.63
N ASP A 146 8.33 -3.81 -5.13
CA ASP A 146 7.00 -3.20 -5.15
C ASP A 146 6.11 -3.83 -6.22
N GLY A 147 6.70 -4.31 -7.32
CA GLY A 147 5.94 -4.76 -8.46
C GLY A 147 6.75 -5.42 -9.55
N ILE A 148 6.04 -5.73 -10.63
CA ILE A 148 6.57 -6.35 -11.84
C ILE A 148 6.26 -5.45 -13.02
N ASP A 149 7.30 -5.15 -13.79
CA ASP A 149 7.22 -4.44 -15.05
C ASP A 149 7.26 -5.42 -16.23
N PHE A 150 6.38 -5.20 -17.20
CA PHE A 150 6.26 -6.01 -18.42
C PHE A 150 6.90 -5.23 -19.57
N SER A 151 8.18 -5.51 -19.85
CA SER A 151 8.92 -4.96 -21.01
C SER A 151 9.09 -6.05 -22.08
N ILE A 152 7.97 -6.50 -22.63
CA ILE A 152 7.94 -7.59 -23.60
C ILE A 152 8.05 -6.99 -25.01
N GLU A 153 9.21 -7.16 -25.62
CA GLU A 153 9.54 -6.57 -26.94
C GLU A 153 9.55 -7.62 -28.08
N SER A 154 9.41 -8.89 -27.73
CA SER A 154 9.23 -9.98 -28.68
C SER A 154 8.53 -11.16 -28.02
N GLY A 155 7.51 -11.69 -28.68
CA GLY A 155 6.69 -12.78 -28.17
C GLY A 155 5.55 -13.19 -29.12
N THR A 156 4.62 -13.98 -28.60
CA THR A 156 3.41 -14.42 -29.30
C THR A 156 2.19 -13.54 -29.02
N GLY A 157 2.33 -12.53 -28.14
CA GLY A 157 1.21 -11.79 -27.56
C GLY A 157 0.22 -12.59 -26.70
N LEU A 158 0.52 -13.87 -26.41
CA LEU A 158 -0.37 -14.77 -25.66
C LEU A 158 0.02 -14.89 -24.19
N TYR A 159 -0.98 -15.08 -23.33
CA TYR A 159 -0.89 -15.41 -21.90
C TYR A 159 -0.28 -14.34 -20.97
N TRP A 160 0.16 -13.19 -21.49
CA TRP A 160 0.59 -12.06 -20.66
C TRP A 160 -0.55 -11.54 -19.77
N ASP A 161 -1.79 -11.61 -20.24
CA ASP A 161 -2.99 -11.32 -19.45
C ASP A 161 -3.21 -12.35 -18.33
N ASN A 162 -2.93 -13.63 -18.57
CA ASN A 162 -2.94 -14.66 -17.52
C ASN A 162 -1.86 -14.40 -16.47
N LEU A 163 -0.64 -14.01 -16.87
CA LEU A 163 0.44 -13.64 -15.94
C LEU A 163 0.04 -12.42 -15.11
N ALA A 164 -0.51 -11.37 -15.75
CA ALA A 164 -0.99 -10.18 -15.05
C ALA A 164 -2.11 -10.51 -14.04
N ARG A 165 -3.10 -11.34 -14.41
CA ARG A 165 -4.16 -11.79 -13.48
C ARG A 165 -3.59 -12.60 -12.33
N ALA A 166 -2.64 -13.50 -12.58
CA ALA A 166 -2.02 -14.32 -11.54
C ALA A 166 -1.20 -13.46 -10.56
N LEU A 167 -0.38 -12.54 -11.06
CA LEU A 167 0.38 -11.61 -10.22
C LEU A 167 -0.53 -10.67 -9.42
N SER A 168 -1.58 -10.13 -10.07
CA SER A 168 -2.58 -9.31 -9.41
C SER A 168 -3.32 -10.07 -8.29
N GLY A 169 -3.54 -11.38 -8.46
CA GLY A 169 -4.11 -12.25 -7.43
C GLY A 169 -3.35 -12.23 -6.10
N PHE A 170 -2.03 -12.04 -6.13
CA PHE A 170 -1.21 -11.88 -4.93
C PHE A 170 -1.37 -10.51 -4.25
N SER A 171 -2.04 -9.53 -4.88
CA SER A 171 -2.28 -8.21 -4.27
C SER A 171 -3.18 -8.27 -3.03
N SER A 172 -3.92 -9.37 -2.85
CA SER A 172 -4.65 -9.67 -1.60
C SER A 172 -3.71 -9.80 -0.38
N GLN A 173 -2.45 -10.16 -0.62
CA GLN A 173 -1.40 -10.37 0.38
C GLN A 173 -0.55 -9.11 0.60
N LYS A 174 0.02 -8.57 -0.48
CA LYS A 174 0.71 -7.28 -0.49
C LYS A 174 0.45 -6.69 -1.87
N LYS A 175 0.10 -5.40 -1.96
CA LYS A 175 -0.10 -4.75 -3.26
C LYS A 175 1.10 -5.05 -4.17
N VAL A 176 0.83 -5.75 -5.27
CA VAL A 176 1.78 -5.96 -6.34
C VAL A 176 1.46 -4.92 -7.39
N TYR A 177 2.37 -3.96 -7.57
CA TYR A 177 2.25 -3.01 -8.66
C TYR A 177 2.51 -3.71 -9.99
N LEU A 178 1.70 -3.43 -10.99
CA LEU A 178 1.90 -3.91 -12.35
C LEU A 178 2.15 -2.72 -13.27
N SER A 179 3.28 -2.74 -13.97
CA SER A 179 3.58 -1.78 -15.03
C SER A 179 3.82 -2.47 -16.37
N ALA A 180 3.60 -1.75 -17.46
CA ALA A 180 3.85 -2.23 -18.80
C ALA A 180 4.61 -1.17 -19.62
N ALA A 181 5.52 -1.66 -20.46
CA ALA A 181 6.31 -0.86 -21.39
C ALA A 181 6.00 -1.21 -22.85
N PRO A 182 4.77 -0.99 -23.34
CA PRO A 182 4.45 -1.26 -24.74
C PRO A 182 5.22 -0.31 -25.67
N GLN A 183 5.45 -0.75 -26.91
CA GLN A 183 5.90 0.12 -27.99
C GLN A 183 4.80 1.14 -28.35
N CYS A 184 5.17 2.29 -28.91
CA CYS A 184 4.16 3.30 -29.26
C CYS A 184 3.12 2.93 -30.34
N PRO A 185 3.33 1.97 -31.27
CA PRO A 185 2.28 1.55 -32.19
C PRO A 185 1.09 0.98 -31.42
N PHE A 186 -0.12 1.48 -31.71
CA PHE A 186 -1.34 1.09 -31.02
C PHE A 186 -2.27 0.26 -31.93
N PRO A 187 -2.83 -0.87 -31.46
CA PRO A 187 -2.52 -1.54 -30.21
C PRO A 187 -1.13 -2.21 -30.25
N ASP A 188 -0.48 -2.32 -29.09
CA ASP A 188 0.79 -3.06 -28.97
C ASP A 188 0.58 -4.55 -29.25
N ALA A 189 1.49 -5.16 -30.01
CA ALA A 189 1.36 -6.52 -30.48
C ALA A 189 1.44 -7.56 -29.35
N ASP A 190 2.22 -7.29 -28.31
CA ASP A 190 2.51 -8.26 -27.25
C ASP A 190 1.69 -7.99 -25.97
N LEU A 191 1.47 -6.73 -25.61
CA LEU A 191 0.93 -6.32 -24.32
C LEU A 191 -0.51 -5.81 -24.37
N SER A 192 -1.10 -5.61 -25.55
CA SER A 192 -2.47 -5.07 -25.65
C SER A 192 -3.53 -5.90 -24.91
N THR A 193 -3.43 -7.23 -24.97
CA THR A 193 -4.34 -8.15 -24.26
C THR A 193 -4.18 -8.04 -22.74
N ALA A 194 -2.93 -7.92 -22.25
CA ALA A 194 -2.62 -7.75 -20.84
C ALA A 194 -3.09 -6.38 -20.33
N ILE A 195 -2.78 -5.30 -21.04
CA ILE A 195 -3.21 -3.93 -20.67
C ILE A 195 -4.74 -3.83 -20.63
N SER A 196 -5.44 -4.49 -21.56
CA SER A 196 -6.90 -4.52 -21.62
C SER A 196 -7.57 -5.18 -20.42
N THR A 197 -6.83 -5.88 -19.56
CA THR A 197 -7.37 -6.42 -18.30
C THR A 197 -7.72 -5.32 -17.29
N GLY A 198 -7.17 -4.11 -17.44
CA GLY A 198 -7.34 -3.01 -16.47
C GLY A 198 -6.59 -3.21 -15.16
N LEU A 199 -5.65 -4.17 -15.10
CA LEU A 199 -4.89 -4.50 -13.87
C LEU A 199 -3.59 -3.71 -13.73
N PHE A 200 -3.12 -3.05 -14.78
CA PHE A 200 -1.87 -2.30 -14.78
C PHE A 200 -2.04 -0.95 -14.09
N ASP A 201 -1.22 -0.70 -13.07
CA ASP A 201 -1.17 0.56 -12.34
C ASP A 201 -0.50 1.65 -13.15
N TYR A 202 0.53 1.29 -13.94
CA TYR A 202 1.37 2.20 -14.71
C TYR A 202 1.56 1.70 -16.13
N VAL A 203 1.54 2.58 -17.12
CA VAL A 203 1.88 2.22 -18.50
C VAL A 203 2.83 3.29 -19.05
N TRP A 204 4.09 2.93 -19.27
CA TRP A 204 5.11 3.81 -19.87
C TRP A 204 5.35 3.42 -21.33
N ILE A 205 4.65 4.10 -22.23
CA ILE A 205 4.71 3.81 -23.67
C ILE A 205 6.06 4.26 -24.22
N GLN A 206 6.75 3.37 -24.93
CA GLN A 206 8.06 3.64 -25.54
C GLN A 206 7.89 4.44 -26.84
N PHE A 207 8.04 5.77 -26.77
CA PHE A 207 7.93 6.68 -27.93
C PHE A 207 9.28 6.84 -28.65
N TYR A 208 9.94 5.71 -28.91
CA TYR A 208 11.23 5.62 -29.60
C TYR A 208 11.32 4.33 -30.42
N ASN A 209 12.33 4.22 -31.29
CA ASN A 209 12.54 3.12 -32.24
C ASN A 209 11.36 2.83 -33.21
N ASN A 210 10.41 3.76 -33.34
CA ASN A 210 9.19 3.60 -34.12
C ASN A 210 8.81 4.91 -34.83
N GLY A 211 9.29 5.10 -36.06
CA GLY A 211 9.10 6.35 -36.82
C GLY A 211 7.65 6.83 -36.99
N GLN A 212 6.68 5.92 -36.95
CA GLN A 212 5.25 6.20 -37.09
C GLN A 212 4.60 6.89 -35.88
N CYS A 213 5.22 6.81 -34.70
CA CYS A 213 4.63 7.32 -33.46
C CYS A 213 5.64 7.99 -32.51
N GLN A 214 6.92 8.07 -32.86
CA GLN A 214 7.92 8.77 -32.05
C GLN A 214 8.05 10.26 -32.41
N TYR A 215 8.82 10.99 -31.59
CA TYR A 215 9.28 12.35 -31.93
C TYR A 215 10.28 12.32 -33.08
N SER A 216 10.21 13.31 -33.97
CA SER A 216 11.17 13.46 -35.08
C SER A 216 11.63 14.91 -35.22
N THR A 217 11.30 15.61 -36.30
CA THR A 217 11.49 17.05 -36.40
C THR A 217 10.44 17.83 -35.59
N ASN A 218 9.32 17.19 -35.25
CA ASN A 218 8.26 17.73 -34.42
C ASN A 218 7.58 16.63 -33.57
N ALA A 219 6.58 17.04 -32.77
CA ALA A 219 5.85 16.18 -31.85
C ALA A 219 4.54 15.59 -32.39
N ASP A 220 4.17 15.82 -33.67
CA ASP A 220 2.81 15.56 -34.17
C ASP A 220 2.44 14.07 -34.09
N ASN A 221 3.31 13.19 -34.61
CA ASN A 221 3.09 11.74 -34.59
C ASN A 221 3.02 11.19 -33.15
N LEU A 222 3.87 11.71 -32.27
CA LEU A 222 3.89 11.35 -30.86
C LEU A 222 2.59 11.77 -30.16
N ILE A 223 2.13 13.01 -30.35
CA ILE A 223 0.89 13.50 -29.73
C ILE A 223 -0.32 12.74 -30.28
N ALA A 224 -0.35 12.44 -31.58
CA ALA A 224 -1.41 11.63 -32.18
C ALA A 224 -1.49 10.23 -31.55
N ALA A 225 -0.34 9.55 -31.41
CA ALA A 225 -0.26 8.25 -30.76
C ALA A 225 -0.57 8.32 -29.25
N TRP A 226 -0.09 9.34 -28.54
CA TRP A 226 -0.42 9.59 -27.13
C TRP A 226 -1.94 9.65 -26.92
N ASN A 227 -2.65 10.39 -27.76
CA ASN A 227 -4.11 10.51 -27.67
C ASN A 227 -4.81 9.16 -27.84
N GLN A 228 -4.30 8.27 -28.71
CA GLN A 228 -4.81 6.90 -28.80
C GLN A 228 -4.56 6.11 -27.52
N TRP A 229 -3.35 6.17 -26.97
CA TRP A 229 -2.99 5.48 -25.74
C TRP A 229 -3.77 5.95 -24.51
N THR A 230 -4.19 7.22 -24.45
CA THR A 230 -5.04 7.70 -23.35
C THR A 230 -6.43 7.04 -23.28
N SER A 231 -6.83 6.29 -24.32
CA SER A 231 -8.08 5.52 -24.32
C SER A 231 -8.01 4.21 -23.51
N VAL A 232 -6.83 3.71 -23.12
CA VAL A 232 -6.69 2.44 -22.38
C VAL A 232 -7.19 2.52 -20.94
N HIS A 233 -7.48 1.38 -20.32
CA HIS A 233 -8.09 1.31 -18.98
C HIS A 233 -7.17 1.73 -17.81
N SER A 234 -5.88 1.98 -18.04
CA SER A 234 -4.97 2.50 -17.02
C SER A 234 -5.23 3.98 -16.73
N ASN A 235 -5.09 4.37 -15.46
CA ASN A 235 -5.24 5.74 -14.99
C ASN A 235 -3.93 6.51 -14.93
N GLN A 236 -2.77 5.85 -15.05
CA GLN A 236 -1.46 6.49 -14.98
C GLN A 236 -0.60 6.08 -16.18
N ILE A 237 -0.46 7.02 -17.09
CA ILE A 237 0.23 6.87 -18.37
C ILE A 237 1.45 7.78 -18.37
N PHE A 238 2.58 7.20 -18.73
CA PHE A 238 3.89 7.84 -18.78
C PHE A 238 4.38 7.93 -20.22
N LEU A 239 5.04 9.04 -20.54
CA LEU A 239 5.76 9.20 -21.80
C LEU A 239 7.13 8.54 -21.68
N GLY A 240 7.37 7.42 -22.36
CA GLY A 240 8.68 6.77 -22.43
C GLY A 240 9.58 7.40 -23.49
N VAL A 241 10.77 7.86 -23.10
CA VAL A 241 11.76 8.51 -23.98
C VAL A 241 13.17 8.00 -23.73
N PRO A 242 14.07 8.04 -24.72
CA PRO A 242 15.49 7.75 -24.50
C PRO A 242 16.16 8.94 -23.81
N ALA A 243 17.02 8.69 -22.82
CA ALA A 243 17.69 9.72 -22.03
C ALA A 243 18.80 10.46 -22.81
N ALA A 244 19.29 9.86 -23.90
CA ALA A 244 20.28 10.46 -24.79
C ALA A 244 20.05 9.99 -26.24
N PRO A 245 20.58 10.70 -27.26
CA PRO A 245 20.50 10.27 -28.66
C PRO A 245 21.06 8.87 -28.91
N ALA A 246 22.08 8.47 -28.16
CA ALA A 246 22.73 7.16 -28.31
C ALA A 246 21.98 6.00 -27.62
N ALA A 247 20.90 6.28 -26.89
CA ALA A 247 20.15 5.26 -26.14
C ALA A 247 19.11 4.51 -27.00
N ALA A 248 18.81 5.00 -28.20
CA ALA A 248 17.80 4.46 -29.12
C ALA A 248 18.14 4.84 -30.57
N ASP A 249 17.62 4.09 -31.55
CA ASP A 249 17.83 4.34 -32.99
C ASP A 249 17.08 5.60 -33.48
N GLY A 250 16.06 6.04 -32.73
CA GLY A 250 15.32 7.27 -33.00
C GLY A 250 14.32 7.59 -31.90
N GLY A 251 13.76 8.79 -31.92
CA GLY A 251 12.77 9.25 -30.93
C GLY A 251 13.35 10.01 -29.74
N TYR A 252 14.65 10.31 -29.72
CA TYR A 252 15.22 11.24 -28.74
C TYR A 252 14.60 12.63 -28.86
N ILE A 253 14.18 13.17 -27.72
CA ILE A 253 13.58 14.49 -27.60
C ILE A 253 14.52 15.36 -26.77
N PRO A 254 15.14 16.40 -27.32
CA PRO A 254 15.89 17.37 -26.53
C PRO A 254 15.03 17.92 -25.37
N PRO A 255 15.59 18.16 -24.16
CA PRO A 255 14.81 18.61 -23.00
C PRO A 255 13.95 19.86 -23.25
N ASP A 256 14.49 20.84 -23.98
CA ASP A 256 13.79 22.06 -24.38
C ASP A 256 12.62 21.77 -25.31
N ALA A 257 12.78 20.87 -26.29
CA ALA A 257 11.72 20.42 -27.17
C ALA A 257 10.64 19.63 -26.41
N LEU A 258 11.04 18.75 -25.48
CA LEU A 258 10.10 18.02 -24.63
C LEU A 258 9.24 19.00 -23.82
N ILE A 259 9.88 19.98 -23.17
CA ILE A 259 9.22 20.98 -22.33
C ILE A 259 8.30 21.90 -23.14
N SER A 260 8.73 22.34 -24.32
CA SER A 260 8.00 23.36 -25.10
C SER A 260 6.96 22.78 -26.06
N GLN A 261 7.18 21.58 -26.61
CA GLN A 261 6.34 21.02 -27.67
C GLN A 261 5.46 19.85 -27.21
N VAL A 262 5.94 19.05 -26.25
CA VAL A 262 5.28 17.78 -25.87
C VAL A 262 4.49 17.92 -24.57
N LEU A 263 5.16 18.31 -23.47
CA LEU A 263 4.55 18.37 -22.14
C LEU A 263 3.25 19.20 -22.09
N PRO A 264 3.14 20.38 -22.73
CA PRO A 264 1.91 21.16 -22.69
C PRO A 264 0.69 20.42 -23.25
N SER A 265 0.91 19.61 -24.29
CA SER A 265 -0.14 18.82 -24.95
C SER A 265 -0.53 17.60 -24.11
N ILE A 266 0.45 16.81 -23.68
CA ILE A 266 0.17 15.52 -23.01
C ILE A 266 -0.36 15.70 -21.58
N LYS A 267 0.05 16.77 -20.88
CA LYS A 267 -0.41 17.10 -19.53
C LYS A 267 -1.86 17.56 -19.45
N SER A 268 -2.51 17.83 -20.58
CA SER A 268 -3.94 18.10 -20.62
C SER A 268 -4.77 16.85 -20.29
N SER A 269 -4.19 15.65 -20.44
CA SER A 269 -4.82 14.39 -20.07
C SER A 269 -4.79 14.18 -18.56
N HIS A 270 -5.95 13.88 -17.97
CA HIS A 270 -6.06 13.48 -16.55
C HIS A 270 -5.38 12.14 -16.24
N LYS A 271 -4.96 11.38 -17.25
CA LYS A 271 -4.19 10.14 -17.10
C LYS A 271 -2.69 10.34 -17.17
N TYR A 272 -2.22 11.54 -17.48
CA TYR A 272 -0.78 11.82 -17.49
C TYR A 272 -0.21 11.65 -16.07
N ALA A 273 0.81 10.81 -15.95
CA ALA A 273 1.46 10.51 -14.68
C ALA A 273 2.97 10.76 -14.69
N GLY A 274 3.55 11.10 -15.84
CA GLY A 274 4.95 11.51 -15.89
C GLY A 274 5.71 11.08 -17.13
N VAL A 275 7.03 10.92 -16.96
CA VAL A 275 7.98 10.50 -18.00
C VAL A 275 8.73 9.26 -17.53
N MET A 276 8.91 8.28 -18.40
CA MET A 276 9.83 7.17 -18.19
C MET A 276 11.05 7.40 -19.08
N ILE A 277 12.25 7.15 -18.56
CA ILE A 277 13.49 7.28 -19.33
C ILE A 277 14.21 5.95 -19.47
N TRP A 278 14.62 5.66 -20.70
CA TRP A 278 15.55 4.60 -21.04
C TRP A 278 16.93 5.22 -21.33
N ASN A 279 17.94 5.06 -20.48
CA ASN A 279 18.01 4.40 -19.18
C ASN A 279 18.96 5.19 -18.26
N LYS A 280 19.27 4.68 -17.06
CA LYS A 280 20.15 5.37 -16.10
C LYS A 280 21.57 5.62 -16.63
N TYR A 281 22.15 4.69 -17.39
CA TYR A 281 23.48 4.88 -17.99
C TYR A 281 23.56 6.11 -18.88
N PHE A 282 22.55 6.33 -19.72
CA PHE A 282 22.51 7.47 -20.63
C PHE A 282 22.00 8.77 -19.98
N ASP A 283 21.43 8.70 -18.77
CA ASP A 283 20.94 9.86 -18.06
C ASP A 283 22.06 10.65 -17.37
N SER A 284 22.76 11.45 -18.17
CA SER A 284 23.78 12.40 -17.72
C SER A 284 23.20 13.80 -17.48
N GLY A 285 22.02 13.89 -16.88
CA GLY A 285 21.35 15.16 -16.55
C GLY A 285 20.06 15.43 -17.34
N TYR A 286 19.61 14.48 -18.16
CA TYR A 286 18.32 14.58 -18.86
C TYR A 286 17.17 14.65 -17.86
N SER A 287 17.13 13.75 -16.87
CA SER A 287 16.11 13.76 -15.83
C SER A 287 16.13 15.06 -15.01
N SER A 288 17.32 15.51 -14.60
CA SER A 288 17.51 16.77 -13.86
C SER A 288 16.95 17.97 -14.63
N ALA A 289 17.10 17.99 -15.96
CA ALA A 289 16.64 19.09 -16.80
C ALA A 289 15.10 19.15 -16.96
N ILE A 290 14.40 18.03 -16.80
CA ILE A 290 12.95 17.95 -17.07
C ILE A 290 12.10 17.78 -15.81
N LYS A 291 12.69 17.34 -14.70
CA LYS A 291 11.99 16.89 -13.49
C LYS A 291 10.98 17.90 -12.95
N GLU A 292 11.38 19.17 -12.85
CA GLU A 292 10.51 20.22 -12.34
C GLU A 292 9.30 20.42 -13.26
N GLN A 293 9.53 20.45 -14.56
CA GLN A 293 8.51 20.63 -15.58
C GLN A 293 7.63 19.40 -15.72
N VAL A 294 8.11 18.19 -15.42
CA VAL A 294 7.31 16.96 -15.36
C VAL A 294 6.36 17.00 -14.17
N ALA A 295 6.81 17.42 -12.99
CA ALA A 295 6.00 17.48 -11.78
C ALA A 295 5.02 18.67 -11.74
N ALA A 296 5.29 19.75 -12.47
CA ALA A 296 4.46 20.96 -12.46
C ALA A 296 3.02 20.71 -12.95
N SER A 297 2.03 21.28 -12.26
CA SER A 297 0.65 21.33 -12.76
C SER A 297 0.58 22.12 -14.07
N SER A 298 -0.24 21.68 -15.03
CA SER A 298 -0.46 22.41 -16.29
C SER A 298 -0.78 23.88 -16.03
N PRO A 299 -0.19 24.84 -16.77
CA PRO A 299 -0.62 26.22 -16.72
C PRO A 299 -2.09 26.28 -17.12
N SER A 300 -2.94 26.71 -16.19
CA SER A 300 -4.35 26.98 -16.46
C SER A 300 -4.44 28.09 -17.50
N ILE A 301 -4.79 27.75 -18.74
CA ILE A 301 -5.22 28.73 -19.75
C ILE A 301 -6.55 29.30 -19.25
N ALA A 302 -6.55 30.56 -18.82
CA ALA A 302 -7.75 31.27 -18.42
C ALA A 302 -8.71 31.43 -19.62
N PRO A 303 -10.02 31.17 -19.47
CA PRO A 303 -10.98 31.50 -20.53
C PRO A 303 -11.15 33.03 -20.60
N GLY A 304 -10.90 33.59 -21.78
CA GLY A 304 -11.15 34.99 -22.09
C GLY A 304 -12.64 35.35 -21.99
N SER A 305 -12.90 36.48 -21.35
CA SER A 305 -14.20 37.12 -21.21
C SER A 305 -14.79 37.58 -22.55
N GLY A 306 -16.04 37.19 -22.84
CA GLY A 306 -16.82 37.75 -23.94
C GLY A 306 -18.32 37.46 -23.78
N SER A 307 -19.06 38.45 -23.31
CA SER A 307 -20.50 38.62 -23.53
C SER A 307 -20.66 39.78 -24.53
N PRO A 308 -21.71 39.87 -25.37
CA PRO A 308 -23.04 40.24 -24.86
C PRO A 308 -24.30 39.76 -25.65
N SER A 309 -25.43 39.95 -24.95
CA SER A 309 -26.78 40.38 -25.40
C SER A 309 -27.75 39.44 -26.14
N SER A 310 -28.93 39.29 -25.54
CA SER A 310 -30.21 38.86 -26.13
C SER A 310 -30.88 39.97 -26.96
N PRO A 311 -31.96 39.64 -27.71
CA PRO A 311 -33.27 40.22 -27.36
C PRO A 311 -34.47 39.26 -27.40
N ALA A 312 -35.56 39.71 -26.75
CA ALA A 312 -36.87 39.07 -26.53
C ALA A 312 -37.78 39.03 -27.78
N GLY A 313 -38.59 37.98 -28.00
CA GLY A 313 -40.02 37.85 -27.60
C GLY A 313 -40.90 37.72 -28.87
N PRO A 314 -42.25 37.60 -28.81
CA PRO A 314 -43.16 37.03 -27.81
C PRO A 314 -44.34 36.20 -28.43
N HIS A 315 -45.35 35.91 -27.59
CA HIS A 315 -46.77 35.55 -27.86
C HIS A 315 -47.15 34.06 -27.86
N SER A 316 -48.31 33.62 -27.37
CA SER A 316 -49.30 34.14 -26.42
C SER A 316 -50.39 33.05 -26.22
N GLY A 317 -51.02 33.02 -25.04
CA GLY A 317 -52.41 32.56 -24.86
C GLY A 317 -52.63 31.07 -24.52
N ARG A 318 -53.62 30.66 -23.71
CA ARG A 318 -54.61 31.35 -22.86
C ARG A 318 -55.36 30.25 -22.05
N LYS A 319 -55.53 30.45 -20.73
CA LYS A 319 -56.65 30.05 -19.80
C LYS A 319 -57.28 28.63 -19.91
N LYS A 320 -57.64 27.85 -18.87
CA LYS A 320 -58.35 28.14 -17.58
C LYS A 320 -58.51 26.81 -16.77
N SER A 321 -58.25 26.84 -15.46
CA SER A 321 -59.11 26.42 -14.32
C SER A 321 -59.82 25.03 -14.23
N LYS A 322 -59.46 24.20 -13.23
CA LYS A 322 -60.22 23.73 -12.02
C LYS A 322 -59.87 22.29 -11.57
N ASN A 323 -59.78 22.15 -10.25
CA ASN A 323 -59.58 20.97 -9.39
C ASN A 323 -60.35 19.67 -9.77
N LEU A 324 -59.81 18.49 -9.40
CA LEU A 324 -60.37 17.58 -8.36
C LEU A 324 -59.81 16.12 -8.49
N ARG A 325 -59.54 15.50 -7.32
CA ARG A 325 -59.39 14.04 -7.02
C ARG A 325 -57.97 13.48 -6.87
N VAL A 326 -57.39 13.72 -5.69
CA VAL A 326 -56.44 12.81 -5.02
C VAL A 326 -57.26 11.85 -4.14
N LYS A 327 -57.19 10.54 -4.42
CA LYS A 327 -57.42 9.41 -3.47
C LYS A 327 -57.32 8.06 -4.22
N LEU A 328 -56.11 7.62 -4.59
CA LEU A 328 -55.81 6.18 -4.85
C LEU A 328 -54.32 5.80 -5.00
N TYR A 329 -53.39 6.37 -4.22
CA TYR A 329 -51.97 5.94 -4.29
C TYR A 329 -51.31 5.56 -2.95
N VAL A 330 -51.99 5.72 -1.81
CA VAL A 330 -51.39 5.45 -0.50
C VAL A 330 -51.52 3.97 -0.08
N VAL A 331 -52.54 3.25 -0.57
CA VAL A 331 -52.77 1.85 -0.16
C VAL A 331 -51.88 0.86 -0.94
N GLY A 332 -51.55 1.15 -2.20
CA GLY A 332 -50.71 0.27 -3.02
C GLY A 332 -49.24 0.20 -2.56
N ALA A 333 -48.69 1.33 -2.09
CA ALA A 333 -47.29 1.40 -1.65
C ALA A 333 -47.04 0.68 -0.31
N ALA A 334 -48.03 0.64 0.59
CA ALA A 334 -47.92 -0.03 1.88
C ALA A 334 -47.94 -1.57 1.76
N ILE A 335 -48.69 -2.09 0.78
CA ILE A 335 -48.78 -3.55 0.54
C ILE A 335 -47.49 -4.07 -0.09
N ALA A 336 -46.92 -3.35 -1.05
CA ALA A 336 -45.66 -3.74 -1.71
C ALA A 336 -44.46 -3.76 -0.74
N THR A 337 -44.38 -2.77 0.15
CA THR A 337 -43.30 -2.69 1.17
C THR A 337 -43.41 -3.78 2.22
N SER A 338 -44.64 -4.13 2.63
CA SER A 338 -44.89 -5.20 3.60
C SER A 338 -44.54 -6.59 3.04
N LEU A 339 -44.84 -6.84 1.76
CA LEU A 339 -44.51 -8.11 1.10
C LEU A 339 -42.99 -8.27 0.89
N ALA A 340 -42.27 -7.19 0.56
CA ALA A 340 -40.82 -7.21 0.43
C ALA A 340 -40.12 -7.49 1.78
N ALA A 341 -40.62 -6.90 2.87
CA ALA A 341 -40.09 -7.14 4.22
C ALA A 341 -40.29 -8.59 4.67
N LEU A 342 -41.45 -9.20 4.36
CA LEU A 342 -41.73 -10.61 4.66
C LEU A 342 -40.86 -11.57 3.84
N ALA A 343 -40.58 -11.24 2.56
CA ALA A 343 -39.66 -12.01 1.73
C ALA A 343 -38.22 -11.96 2.25
N LEU A 344 -37.76 -10.79 2.70
CA LEU A 344 -36.44 -10.62 3.33
C LEU A 344 -36.33 -11.37 4.66
N LEU A 345 -37.37 -11.31 5.51
CA LEU A 345 -37.41 -12.07 6.76
C LEU A 345 -37.38 -13.59 6.50
N PHE A 346 -38.12 -14.07 5.49
CA PHE A 346 -38.09 -15.48 5.10
C PHE A 346 -36.71 -15.91 4.57
N TRP A 347 -36.05 -15.05 3.78
CA TRP A 347 -34.68 -15.27 3.31
C TRP A 347 -33.69 -15.32 4.47
N CYS A 348 -33.77 -14.38 5.43
CA CYS A 348 -32.94 -14.35 6.63
C CYS A 348 -33.17 -15.59 7.52
N CYS A 349 -34.41 -16.07 7.64
CA CYS A 349 -34.74 -17.30 8.37
C CYS A 349 -34.20 -18.56 7.68
N LYS A 350 -34.20 -18.62 6.34
CA LYS A 350 -33.54 -19.70 5.58
C LYS A 350 -32.01 -19.66 5.73
N LEU A 351 -31.40 -18.47 5.78
CA LEU A 351 -29.96 -18.32 6.04
C LEU A 351 -29.59 -18.74 7.48
N ARG A 352 -30.43 -18.46 8.47
CA ARG A 352 -30.24 -18.94 9.86
C ARG A 352 -30.38 -20.46 9.99
N LYS A 353 -31.30 -21.10 9.25
CA LYS A 353 -31.44 -22.57 9.25
C LYS A 353 -30.34 -23.32 8.48
N ARG A 354 -29.51 -22.64 7.67
CA ARG A 354 -28.30 -23.23 7.05
C ARG A 354 -27.07 -23.26 7.96
N LYS A 355 -27.11 -22.63 9.14
CA LYS A 355 -25.98 -22.57 10.10
C LYS A 355 -26.02 -23.65 11.18
N GLY A 356 -26.54 -24.82 10.82
CA GLY A 356 -26.66 -25.97 11.71
C GLY A 356 -26.44 -27.30 10.98
N ASN A 357 -25.40 -27.44 10.16
CA ASN A 357 -24.75 -28.73 9.87
C ASN A 357 -23.46 -28.56 9.04
N HIS A 358 -22.31 -28.33 9.68
CA HIS A 358 -21.02 -28.78 9.13
C HIS A 358 -19.96 -28.80 10.24
N ARG A 359 -20.01 -29.88 11.04
CA ARG A 359 -18.78 -30.47 11.58
C ARG A 359 -18.13 -31.25 10.42
N ASN A 360 -16.81 -31.20 10.36
CA ASN A 360 -15.87 -31.95 9.51
C ASN A 360 -15.36 -31.20 8.27
N PHE A 361 -14.26 -30.47 8.44
CA PHE A 361 -13.03 -30.78 7.70
C PHE A 361 -11.82 -30.25 8.49
N MET A 362 -11.05 -31.17 9.06
CA MET A 362 -9.84 -30.92 9.84
C MET A 362 -8.65 -31.37 8.99
N GLY A 363 -7.62 -30.54 8.91
CA GLY A 363 -6.32 -30.85 8.29
C GLY A 363 -5.27 -29.83 8.73
N SER A 364 -4.51 -30.23 9.76
CA SER A 364 -3.16 -29.82 10.26
C SER A 364 -2.52 -28.51 9.75
N GLU A 365 -2.00 -27.58 10.57
CA GLU A 365 -1.19 -27.74 11.78
C GLU A 365 -1.54 -26.65 12.83
N MET A 366 -1.79 -27.05 14.08
CA MET A 366 -1.76 -26.15 15.24
C MET A 366 -0.45 -26.38 16.00
N PRO A 367 0.23 -25.33 16.50
CA PRO A 367 1.31 -25.52 17.45
C PRO A 367 0.73 -25.89 18.81
N GLU A 368 1.22 -26.98 19.39
CA GLU A 368 0.93 -27.41 20.76
C GLU A 368 1.20 -26.27 21.76
N LEU A 369 0.14 -25.81 22.43
CA LEU A 369 0.23 -25.02 23.65
C LEU A 369 -0.12 -25.97 24.79
N ASP A 370 0.83 -26.10 25.71
CA ASP A 370 0.81 -26.92 26.93
C ASP A 370 -0.53 -26.80 27.68
N ASP A 371 -1.22 -27.93 27.83
CA ASP A 371 -2.52 -28.09 28.50
C ASP A 371 -2.41 -27.66 29.97
N ASN A 372 -2.81 -26.42 30.27
CA ASN A 372 -3.25 -26.04 31.62
C ASN A 372 -4.57 -25.26 31.47
N GLU A 373 -5.61 -25.84 32.07
CA GLU A 373 -7.05 -25.57 31.90
C GLU A 373 -7.57 -24.22 32.47
N ASP A 374 -6.84 -23.11 32.33
CA ASP A 374 -7.29 -21.80 32.85
C ASP A 374 -7.42 -20.67 31.80
N ASP A 375 -7.15 -20.93 30.52
CA ASP A 375 -6.99 -19.85 29.51
C ASP A 375 -8.16 -19.69 28.51
N GLU A 376 -9.41 -19.99 28.93
CA GLU A 376 -10.60 -19.59 28.17
C GLU A 376 -10.89 -18.07 28.26
N SER A 377 -10.20 -17.33 29.14
CA SER A 377 -10.52 -15.94 29.48
C SER A 377 -9.83 -14.86 28.63
N LEU A 378 -8.88 -15.20 27.75
CA LEU A 378 -8.09 -14.22 27.00
C LEU A 378 -8.53 -14.02 25.55
N PHE A 379 -9.63 -14.62 25.08
CA PHE A 379 -10.07 -14.48 23.69
C PHE A 379 -11.29 -13.58 23.53
N PHE A 380 -11.13 -12.55 22.70
CA PHE A 380 -12.21 -11.68 22.25
C PHE A 380 -12.67 -12.09 20.85
N SER A 381 -13.97 -12.05 20.59
CA SER A 381 -14.47 -12.20 19.21
C SER A 381 -14.11 -10.98 18.37
N PHE A 382 -13.86 -11.18 17.07
CA PHE A 382 -13.54 -10.08 16.16
C PHE A 382 -14.67 -9.04 16.14
N THR A 383 -15.92 -9.49 16.08
CA THR A 383 -17.09 -8.60 16.05
C THR A 383 -17.20 -7.75 17.32
N SER A 384 -16.84 -8.28 18.49
CA SER A 384 -16.83 -7.49 19.73
C SER A 384 -15.80 -6.36 19.68
N ILE A 385 -14.60 -6.63 19.16
CA ILE A 385 -13.54 -5.63 19.01
C ILE A 385 -13.88 -4.61 17.92
N GLU A 386 -14.42 -5.08 16.79
CA GLU A 386 -14.85 -4.25 15.67
C GLU A 386 -15.89 -3.22 16.14
N ILE A 387 -16.91 -3.64 16.90
CA ILE A 387 -17.89 -2.72 17.48
C ILE A 387 -17.23 -1.79 18.51
N ALA A 388 -16.38 -2.31 19.39
CA ALA A 388 -15.74 -1.52 20.43
C ALA A 388 -14.83 -0.40 19.89
N THR A 389 -14.25 -0.60 18.72
CA THR A 389 -13.34 0.36 18.05
C THR A 389 -14.06 1.25 17.03
N ASP A 390 -15.39 1.16 16.94
CA ASP A 390 -16.20 1.80 15.90
C ASP A 390 -15.69 1.45 14.49
N HIS A 391 -15.65 0.15 14.20
CA HIS A 391 -15.17 -0.43 12.94
C HIS A 391 -13.72 -0.04 12.60
N PHE A 392 -12.85 0.08 13.62
CA PHE A 392 -11.48 0.57 13.48
C PHE A 392 -11.42 1.96 12.83
N SER A 393 -12.33 2.86 13.23
CA SER A 393 -12.38 4.24 12.76
C SER A 393 -11.04 4.96 12.94
N GLU A 394 -10.63 5.75 11.96
CA GLU A 394 -9.41 6.56 12.04
C GLU A 394 -9.50 7.62 13.16
N GLU A 395 -10.70 8.04 13.56
CA GLU A 395 -10.91 8.93 14.72
C GLU A 395 -10.46 8.29 16.04
N ASN A 396 -10.54 6.96 16.12
CA ASN A 396 -10.11 6.19 17.26
C ASN A 396 -8.63 5.77 17.16
N LYS A 397 -7.90 6.15 16.12
CA LYS A 397 -6.49 5.74 15.96
C LYS A 397 -5.59 6.49 16.94
N LEU A 398 -4.94 5.74 17.82
CA LEU A 398 -3.98 6.26 18.82
C LEU A 398 -2.59 6.47 18.22
N GLY A 399 -2.22 5.68 17.21
CA GLY A 399 -0.93 5.76 16.53
C GLY A 399 -0.70 4.58 15.60
N GLN A 400 0.39 4.64 14.84
CA GLN A 400 0.80 3.56 13.95
C GLN A 400 2.32 3.45 13.92
N GLY A 401 2.84 2.28 14.27
CA GLY A 401 4.26 1.94 14.18
C GLY A 401 4.50 0.81 13.18
N GLY A 402 5.72 0.28 13.15
CA GLY A 402 6.11 -0.84 12.27
C GLY A 402 5.27 -2.12 12.44
N PHE A 403 4.54 -2.24 13.55
CA PHE A 403 3.72 -3.42 13.89
C PHE A 403 2.24 -3.25 13.55
N GLY A 404 1.85 -2.13 12.96
CA GLY A 404 0.47 -1.83 12.59
C GLY A 404 -0.17 -0.74 13.45
N PRO A 405 -1.42 -0.39 13.11
CA PRO A 405 -2.17 0.65 13.82
C PRO A 405 -2.66 0.18 15.19
N VAL A 406 -2.75 1.13 16.12
CA VAL A 406 -3.36 0.95 17.45
C VAL A 406 -4.59 1.83 17.53
N TYR A 407 -5.73 1.24 17.91
CA TYR A 407 -7.02 1.93 18.02
C TYR A 407 -7.48 1.98 19.47
N LYS A 408 -8.07 3.09 19.88
CA LYS A 408 -8.87 3.20 21.09
C LYS A 408 -10.19 2.46 20.86
N GLY A 409 -10.67 1.78 21.88
CA GLY A 409 -12.01 1.21 21.87
C GLY A 409 -12.66 1.29 23.23
N LYS A 410 -13.97 1.04 23.26
CA LYS A 410 -14.76 0.93 24.49
C LYS A 410 -15.62 -0.32 24.41
N LEU A 411 -15.36 -1.28 25.29
CA LEU A 411 -16.13 -2.50 25.40
C LEU A 411 -17.55 -2.20 25.91
N VAL A 412 -18.48 -3.15 25.70
CA VAL A 412 -19.90 -3.01 26.10
C VAL A 412 -20.06 -2.77 27.60
N ASN A 413 -19.15 -3.31 28.41
CA ASN A 413 -19.11 -3.09 29.86
C ASN A 413 -18.54 -1.72 30.26
N GLY A 414 -18.21 -0.87 29.30
CA GLY A 414 -17.68 0.48 29.50
C GLY A 414 -16.15 0.56 29.65
N LEU A 415 -15.44 -0.57 29.66
CA LEU A 415 -13.98 -0.60 29.78
C LEU A 415 -13.31 -0.02 28.52
N GLU A 416 -12.48 1.00 28.70
CA GLU A 416 -11.64 1.54 27.62
C GLU A 416 -10.44 0.62 27.37
N ILE A 417 -10.17 0.36 26.10
CA ILE A 417 -9.14 -0.57 25.63
C ILE A 417 -8.29 0.06 24.53
N ALA A 418 -7.06 -0.44 24.38
CA ALA A 418 -6.20 -0.17 23.24
C ALA A 418 -6.03 -1.45 22.41
N VAL A 419 -6.39 -1.41 21.13
CA VAL A 419 -6.39 -2.54 20.23
C VAL A 419 -5.26 -2.38 19.23
N LYS A 420 -4.19 -3.15 19.42
CA LYS A 420 -3.08 -3.23 18.46
C LYS A 420 -3.45 -4.26 17.41
N ARG A 421 -3.71 -3.79 16.18
CA ARG A 421 -4.02 -4.65 15.03
C ARG A 421 -2.74 -4.96 14.31
N LEU A 422 -2.23 -6.17 14.51
CA LEU A 422 -0.98 -6.57 13.88
C LEU A 422 -1.19 -6.80 12.39
N ASN A 423 -0.19 -6.40 11.61
CA ASN A 423 -0.24 -6.51 10.16
C ASN A 423 -0.40 -7.98 9.74
N ARG A 424 -1.38 -8.25 8.87
CA ARG A 424 -1.85 -9.59 8.49
C ARG A 424 -0.80 -10.44 7.74
N MET A 425 0.34 -9.85 7.37
CA MET A 425 1.12 -10.31 6.21
C MET A 425 2.63 -10.43 6.40
N SER A 426 3.15 -10.27 7.63
CA SER A 426 4.56 -10.53 7.93
C SER A 426 4.71 -11.81 8.77
N GLY A 427 5.60 -12.72 8.35
CA GLY A 427 6.00 -13.87 9.20
C GLY A 427 6.53 -13.42 10.55
N HIS A 428 7.23 -12.28 10.58
CA HIS A 428 7.64 -11.58 11.80
C HIS A 428 6.47 -11.10 12.65
N GLY A 429 5.36 -10.59 12.08
CA GLY A 429 4.21 -10.14 12.83
C GLY A 429 3.46 -11.28 13.52
N ILE A 430 3.42 -12.47 12.91
CA ILE A 430 2.87 -13.68 13.53
C ILE A 430 3.80 -14.19 14.64
N GLU A 431 5.12 -14.20 14.41
CA GLU A 431 6.10 -14.58 15.45
C GLU A 431 6.06 -13.60 16.62
N GLN A 432 5.97 -12.30 16.36
CA GLN A 432 5.83 -11.26 17.37
C GLN A 432 4.50 -11.35 18.09
N PHE A 433 3.38 -11.61 17.40
CA PHE A 433 2.10 -11.88 18.05
C PHE A 433 2.21 -13.07 19.01
N LYS A 434 2.71 -14.20 18.51
CA LYS A 434 2.88 -15.43 19.31
C LYS A 434 3.81 -15.17 20.49
N ASN A 435 4.90 -14.44 20.28
CA ASN A 435 5.87 -14.10 21.31
C ASN A 435 5.27 -13.15 22.34
N GLU A 436 4.58 -12.09 21.90
CA GLU A 436 3.95 -11.10 22.75
C GLU A 436 2.87 -11.76 23.61
N VAL A 437 1.94 -12.54 23.03
CA VAL A 437 0.95 -13.34 23.79
C VAL A 437 1.63 -14.29 24.76
N LYS A 438 2.64 -15.07 24.33
CA LYS A 438 3.34 -16.05 25.16
C LYS A 438 4.07 -15.42 26.35
N VAL A 439 4.63 -14.23 26.16
CA VAL A 439 5.42 -13.53 27.19
C VAL A 439 4.50 -12.73 28.10
N ILE A 440 3.69 -11.81 27.56
CA ILE A 440 2.93 -10.85 28.37
C ILE A 440 1.78 -11.48 29.14
N SER A 441 1.16 -12.58 28.66
CA SER A 441 0.07 -13.25 29.37
C SER A 441 0.50 -13.79 30.74
N LYS A 442 1.80 -14.05 30.91
CA LYS A 442 2.40 -14.58 32.14
C LYS A 442 2.97 -13.48 33.05
N LEU A 443 2.79 -12.21 32.69
CA LEU A 443 3.37 -11.07 33.39
C LEU A 443 2.28 -10.21 34.02
N GLN A 444 2.45 -9.93 35.32
CA GLN A 444 1.57 -9.04 36.04
C GLN A 444 2.39 -8.15 36.96
N HIS A 445 2.54 -6.89 36.58
CA HIS A 445 3.30 -5.92 37.36
C HIS A 445 2.79 -4.51 37.08
N ARG A 446 2.82 -3.64 38.09
CA ARG A 446 2.28 -2.27 37.99
C ARG A 446 2.97 -1.39 36.94
N ASN A 447 4.23 -1.71 36.61
CA ASN A 447 5.04 -1.00 35.61
C ASN A 447 5.14 -1.73 34.26
N LEU A 448 4.25 -2.68 33.99
CA LEU A 448 4.11 -3.32 32.68
C LEU A 448 2.70 -3.06 32.15
N VAL A 449 2.55 -2.90 30.84
CA VAL A 449 1.23 -2.79 30.22
C VAL A 449 0.52 -4.13 30.29
N ARG A 450 -0.73 -4.12 30.76
CA ARG A 450 -1.53 -5.34 30.91
C ARG A 450 -2.22 -5.71 29.60
N LEU A 451 -1.94 -6.91 29.10
CA LEU A 451 -2.75 -7.54 28.06
C LEU A 451 -4.06 -8.03 28.70
N LEU A 452 -5.18 -7.61 28.12
CA LEU A 452 -6.53 -8.04 28.51
C LEU A 452 -6.97 -9.29 27.75
N GLY A 453 -6.45 -9.47 26.55
CA GLY A 453 -6.72 -10.62 25.70
C GLY A 453 -6.28 -10.40 24.26
N SER A 454 -6.68 -11.30 23.38
CA SER A 454 -6.33 -11.30 21.97
C SER A 454 -7.49 -11.82 21.11
N CYS A 455 -7.42 -11.59 19.81
CA CYS A 455 -8.35 -12.17 18.83
C CYS A 455 -7.57 -12.81 17.68
N LEU A 456 -7.90 -14.07 17.38
CA LEU A 456 -7.38 -14.86 16.26
C LEU A 456 -8.49 -15.34 15.32
N GLU A 457 -9.46 -14.51 14.98
CA GLU A 457 -10.53 -14.85 14.04
C GLU A 457 -10.28 -14.26 12.65
N LYS A 458 -10.73 -14.92 11.57
CA LYS A 458 -10.78 -14.37 10.19
C LYS A 458 -9.47 -13.70 9.74
N GLU A 459 -8.33 -14.34 10.02
CA GLU A 459 -6.98 -13.86 9.70
C GLU A 459 -6.57 -12.57 10.42
N GLU A 460 -7.32 -12.14 11.43
CA GLU A 460 -6.97 -11.02 12.30
C GLU A 460 -6.09 -11.50 13.44
N ARG A 461 -5.14 -10.65 13.84
CA ARG A 461 -4.26 -10.84 14.99
C ARG A 461 -4.31 -9.56 15.80
N LEU A 462 -5.25 -9.52 16.73
CA LEU A 462 -5.49 -8.33 17.55
C LEU A 462 -5.00 -8.60 18.96
N LEU A 463 -4.24 -7.65 19.52
CA LEU A 463 -3.89 -7.63 20.94
C LEU A 463 -4.70 -6.53 21.61
N VAL A 464 -5.39 -6.89 22.69
CA VAL A 464 -6.25 -5.98 23.45
C VAL A 464 -5.55 -5.64 24.75
N TYR A 465 -5.12 -4.39 24.89
CA TYR A 465 -4.44 -3.85 26.05
C TYR A 465 -5.36 -2.94 26.88
N GLU A 466 -4.98 -2.71 28.14
CA GLU A 466 -5.51 -1.58 28.89
C GLU A 466 -5.23 -0.25 28.15
N TYR A 467 -6.20 0.65 28.12
CA TYR A 467 -5.99 1.99 27.56
C TYR A 467 -5.21 2.88 28.54
N LEU A 468 -4.19 3.57 28.04
CA LEU A 468 -3.36 4.50 28.81
C LEU A 468 -3.48 5.91 28.22
N PRO A 469 -4.05 6.88 28.96
CA PRO A 469 -4.50 8.15 28.40
C PRO A 469 -3.36 9.14 28.08
N ASN A 470 -2.17 8.96 28.66
CA ASN A 470 -1.05 9.87 28.49
C ASN A 470 -0.03 9.41 27.43
N ASN A 471 -0.42 8.44 26.58
CA ASN A 471 0.37 7.91 25.46
C ASN A 471 1.79 7.48 25.89
N SER A 472 2.76 7.56 24.96
CA SER A 472 4.15 7.17 25.17
C SER A 472 4.99 8.31 25.76
N LEU A 473 6.03 7.94 26.51
CA LEU A 473 6.92 8.87 27.19
C LEU A 473 7.61 9.84 26.23
N ASP A 474 8.01 9.38 25.05
CA ASP A 474 8.61 10.21 24.00
C ASP A 474 7.67 11.35 23.54
N SER A 475 6.37 11.06 23.43
CA SER A 475 5.33 12.02 23.02
C SER A 475 5.14 13.17 24.01
N VAL A 476 5.56 12.98 25.27
CA VAL A 476 5.54 14.01 26.32
C VAL A 476 6.93 14.62 26.50
N LEU A 477 7.98 13.81 26.43
CA LEU A 477 9.35 14.22 26.72
C LEU A 477 9.95 15.12 25.64
N PHE A 478 9.64 14.85 24.36
CA PHE A 478 10.19 15.60 23.21
C PHE A 478 9.25 16.68 22.67
N ASP A 479 8.00 16.73 23.15
CA ASP A 479 7.05 17.79 22.81
C ASP A 479 7.37 19.06 23.61
N ALA A 480 7.69 20.15 22.92
CA ALA A 480 8.09 21.42 23.53
C ALA A 480 7.01 22.02 24.46
N ALA A 481 5.74 21.78 24.18
CA ALA A 481 4.62 22.26 24.98
C ALA A 481 4.35 21.35 26.19
N LYS A 482 4.60 20.03 26.06
CA LYS A 482 4.28 19.04 27.12
C LYS A 482 5.45 18.68 28.02
N ARG A 483 6.70 18.91 27.61
CA ARG A 483 7.90 18.48 28.37
C ARG A 483 7.97 19.00 29.81
N ASN A 484 7.34 20.15 30.06
CA ASN A 484 7.29 20.79 31.39
C ASN A 484 6.33 20.07 32.35
N ILE A 485 5.43 19.22 31.84
CA ILE A 485 4.59 18.33 32.66
C ILE A 485 5.48 17.30 33.37
N LEU A 486 6.58 16.87 32.75
CA LEU A 486 7.55 15.96 33.35
C LEU A 486 8.65 16.76 34.05
N ASP A 487 8.33 17.32 35.22
CA ASP A 487 9.33 17.89 36.11
C ASP A 487 10.34 16.83 36.58
N TRP A 488 11.42 17.27 37.21
CA TRP A 488 12.49 16.35 37.63
C TRP A 488 11.99 15.25 38.57
N LYS A 489 11.06 15.58 39.47
CA LYS A 489 10.46 14.61 40.40
C LYS A 489 9.68 13.52 39.67
N ARG A 490 8.87 13.89 38.66
CA ARG A 490 8.15 12.93 37.81
C ARG A 490 9.10 12.10 36.95
N ARG A 491 10.16 12.70 36.40
CA ARG A 491 11.19 11.97 35.65
C ARG A 491 11.89 10.91 36.51
N LEU A 492 12.26 11.24 37.75
CA LEU A 492 12.82 10.27 38.69
C LEU A 492 11.85 9.13 38.98
N LYS A 493 10.57 9.44 39.23
CA LYS A 493 9.51 8.43 39.42
C LYS A 493 9.37 7.50 38.20
N ILE A 494 9.48 8.06 37.00
CA ILE A 494 9.45 7.30 35.74
C ILE A 494 10.68 6.38 35.62
N ILE A 495 11.89 6.89 35.87
CA ILE A 495 13.11 6.09 35.84
C ILE A 495 13.03 4.94 36.84
N GLU A 496 12.59 5.23 38.06
CA GLU A 496 12.42 4.23 39.12
C GLU A 496 11.39 3.16 38.70
N GLY A 497 10.23 3.56 38.18
CA GLY A 497 9.21 2.62 37.74
C GLY A 497 9.66 1.74 36.56
N VAL A 498 10.40 2.29 35.59
CA VAL A 498 11.00 1.50 34.50
C VAL A 498 12.02 0.51 35.06
N ALA A 499 12.89 0.94 35.98
CA ALA A 499 13.87 0.08 36.62
C ALA A 499 13.21 -1.05 37.43
N GLN A 500 12.11 -0.76 38.14
CA GLN A 500 11.32 -1.77 38.84
C GLN A 500 10.68 -2.78 37.86
N GLY A 501 10.13 -2.31 36.74
CA GLY A 501 9.60 -3.17 35.68
C GLY A 501 10.66 -4.12 35.09
N LEU A 502 11.86 -3.60 34.79
CA LEU A 502 12.97 -4.42 34.29
C LEU A 502 13.50 -5.41 35.34
N LEU A 503 13.64 -4.97 36.58
CA LEU A 503 14.07 -5.83 37.68
C LEU A 503 13.09 -7.00 37.88
N TYR A 504 11.78 -6.71 37.78
CA TYR A 504 10.76 -7.74 37.79
C TYR A 504 10.98 -8.74 36.65
N LEU A 505 11.08 -8.28 35.38
CA LEU A 505 11.31 -9.16 34.21
C LEU A 505 12.57 -10.02 34.32
N HIS A 506 13.64 -9.48 34.91
CA HIS A 506 14.94 -10.14 34.95
C HIS A 506 15.09 -11.11 36.12
N LYS A 507 14.34 -10.91 37.22
CA LYS A 507 14.64 -11.55 38.50
C LYS A 507 13.44 -12.10 39.26
N TYR A 508 12.27 -11.47 39.14
CA TYR A 508 11.10 -11.79 39.99
C TYR A 508 9.89 -12.32 39.22
N SER A 509 9.86 -12.21 37.89
CA SER A 509 8.88 -12.93 37.08
C SER A 509 9.16 -14.42 37.08
N ARG A 510 8.11 -15.24 36.88
CA ARG A 510 8.22 -16.70 36.77
C ARG A 510 9.20 -17.16 35.67
N LEU A 511 9.35 -16.36 34.63
CA LEU A 511 10.30 -16.57 33.54
C LEU A 511 11.30 -15.42 33.54
N LYS A 512 12.60 -15.70 33.37
CA LYS A 512 13.60 -14.65 33.13
C LYS A 512 13.43 -14.12 31.71
N ILE A 513 13.12 -12.84 31.55
CA ILE A 513 12.78 -12.24 30.25
C ILE A 513 13.68 -11.03 29.99
N ILE A 514 14.23 -10.94 28.78
CA ILE A 514 14.93 -9.76 28.29
C ILE A 514 14.05 -9.06 27.25
N HIS A 515 13.73 -7.77 27.45
CA HIS A 515 12.82 -7.03 26.58
C HIS A 515 13.35 -6.83 25.15
N ARG A 516 14.65 -6.55 25.00
CA ARG A 516 15.39 -6.29 23.74
C ARG A 516 15.00 -5.04 22.94
N ASP A 517 13.84 -4.43 23.16
CA ASP A 517 13.45 -3.17 22.49
C ASP A 517 12.98 -2.09 23.49
N LEU A 518 13.77 -1.81 24.53
CA LEU A 518 13.41 -0.79 25.51
C LEU A 518 13.84 0.60 25.02
N LYS A 519 12.86 1.47 24.80
CA LYS A 519 13.02 2.85 24.36
C LYS A 519 11.88 3.72 24.87
N THR A 520 12.01 5.04 24.76
CA THR A 520 10.99 6.00 25.27
C THR A 520 9.63 5.87 24.57
N SER A 521 9.57 5.40 23.32
CA SER A 521 8.29 5.14 22.64
C SER A 521 7.60 3.84 23.12
N ASN A 522 8.34 2.94 23.77
CA ASN A 522 7.82 1.69 24.35
C ASN A 522 7.60 1.80 25.88
N VAL A 523 7.59 3.01 26.43
CA VAL A 523 7.19 3.30 27.81
C VAL A 523 5.94 4.16 27.75
N LEU A 524 4.79 3.59 28.10
CA LEU A 524 3.50 4.29 28.14
C LEU A 524 3.23 4.89 29.53
N LEU A 525 2.38 5.90 29.59
CA LEU A 525 2.05 6.62 30.81
C LEU A 525 0.56 6.46 31.16
N ASP A 526 0.29 5.98 32.38
CA ASP A 526 -1.08 5.93 32.90
C ASP A 526 -1.62 7.32 33.29
N ALA A 527 -2.86 7.39 33.79
CA ALA A 527 -3.50 8.64 34.18
C ALA A 527 -2.71 9.48 35.21
N ASP A 528 -1.93 8.81 36.07
CA ASP A 528 -1.12 9.42 37.13
C ASP A 528 0.35 9.64 36.70
N LEU A 529 0.65 9.49 35.41
CA LEU A 529 1.98 9.56 34.82
C LEU A 529 2.97 8.52 35.37
N ASN A 530 2.48 7.35 35.80
CA ASN A 530 3.35 6.22 36.12
C ASN A 530 3.75 5.49 34.82
N PRO A 531 5.00 5.00 34.74
CA PRO A 531 5.48 4.32 33.55
C PRO A 531 4.99 2.87 33.50
N LYS A 532 4.63 2.44 32.28
CA LYS A 532 4.34 1.05 31.94
C LYS A 532 5.10 0.64 30.68
N ILE A 533 5.95 -0.37 30.80
CA ILE A 533 6.73 -0.91 29.67
C ILE A 533 5.78 -1.72 28.76
N SER A 534 5.88 -1.49 27.45
CA SER A 534 5.06 -2.10 26.40
C SER A 534 5.91 -2.71 25.29
N ASP A 535 5.25 -3.41 24.37
CA ASP A 535 5.83 -3.96 23.12
C ASP A 535 6.83 -5.11 23.34
N PHE A 536 6.30 -6.24 23.81
CA PHE A 536 7.06 -7.45 24.09
C PHE A 536 7.25 -8.35 22.86
N GLY A 537 6.91 -7.87 21.66
CA GLY A 537 7.02 -8.64 20.42
C GLY A 537 8.44 -9.16 20.16
N THR A 538 9.46 -8.43 20.61
CA THR A 538 10.87 -8.83 20.50
C THR A 538 11.44 -9.44 21.79
N ALA A 539 10.66 -9.61 22.86
CA ALA A 539 11.18 -10.14 24.12
C ALA A 539 11.74 -11.57 23.96
N ARG A 540 12.72 -11.94 24.80
CA ARG A 540 13.30 -13.29 24.81
C ARG A 540 13.21 -13.89 26.20
N ILE A 541 12.66 -15.10 26.29
CA ILE A 541 12.68 -15.91 27.52
C ILE A 541 14.04 -16.61 27.59
N PHE A 542 14.69 -16.53 28.74
CA PHE A 542 15.92 -17.26 29.07
C PHE A 542 15.59 -18.43 29.99
N GLY A 543 16.23 -19.58 29.76
CA GLY A 543 16.14 -20.72 30.68
C GLY A 543 16.77 -20.40 32.03
N GLU A 544 16.33 -21.07 33.10
CA GLU A 544 16.82 -20.81 34.47
C GLU A 544 18.36 -20.95 34.61
N ASN A 545 18.97 -21.86 33.84
CA ASN A 545 20.41 -22.12 33.82
C ASN A 545 21.18 -21.33 32.74
N GLU A 546 20.49 -20.55 31.89
CA GLU A 546 21.14 -19.75 30.85
C GLU A 546 21.58 -18.39 31.40
N MET A 547 22.90 -18.18 31.50
CA MET A 547 23.48 -16.88 31.87
C MET A 547 23.84 -16.00 30.67
N ARG A 548 23.99 -16.59 29.47
CA ARG A 548 24.35 -15.91 28.22
C ARG A 548 23.64 -16.57 27.04
N GLY A 549 23.27 -15.78 26.04
CA GLY A 549 22.71 -16.28 24.79
C GLY A 549 23.24 -15.45 23.62
N SER A 550 23.61 -16.10 22.51
CA SER A 550 23.90 -15.41 21.26
C SER A 550 22.66 -15.35 20.38
N THR A 551 22.67 -14.43 19.42
CA THR A 551 21.69 -14.35 18.34
C THR A 551 22.40 -13.89 17.08
N MET A 552 22.03 -14.46 15.93
CA MET A 552 22.59 -14.07 14.62
C MET A 552 21.86 -12.86 14.01
N ASN A 553 20.78 -12.40 14.65
CA ASN A 553 19.97 -11.28 14.19
C ASN A 553 20.11 -10.10 15.17
N ILE A 554 20.33 -8.90 14.64
CA ILE A 554 20.22 -7.67 15.43
C ILE A 554 18.72 -7.42 15.67
N VAL A 555 18.32 -7.25 16.93
CA VAL A 555 16.91 -7.07 17.33
C VAL A 555 16.82 -5.89 18.29
N GLY A 556 15.81 -5.03 18.11
CA GLY A 556 15.67 -3.74 18.77
C GLY A 556 15.63 -2.62 17.72
N THR A 557 15.41 -1.39 18.16
CA THR A 557 15.34 -0.20 17.29
C THR A 557 16.23 0.93 17.76
#